data_AF-A0A7C5W9W6-F1
#
_entry.id   AF-A0A7C5W9W6-F1
#
_cell.length_a   1.000
_cell.length_b   1.000
_cell.length_c   1.000
_cell.angle_alpha   90.00
_cell.angle_beta   90.00
_cell.angle_gamma   90.00
#
_symmetry.space_group_name_H-M   'P 1'
#
loop_
_entity.id
_entity.type
_entity.pdbx_description
1 polymer ?
#
loop_
_entity_poly.entity_id
_entity_poly.type
_entity_poly.pdbx_seq_one_letter_code
_entity_poly.pdbx_strand_id
1 'polypeptide(L)'
;MKRTLLFAVSVFAVMALSAQRYQISNHIQHDVQPERYVVEPQITQTAPAANFITPPKPVVTAGDRDIVTVITIGAAGNAYGMFGNGRTYLWADNNLNSVVFTHRMTVPPGSGFLAYDLSTDGGMTWNNNIQVYDATLCGNARYPQGGIYNPAGNTDPNNAFYTFAAPLLSGSNGPDWGGLARGTHKLDQSTAPNVNCIETAPPYYHLIPNAMTINPANGDVFVVEDAYDLAASQYTDNLVVVHGVFNPETSHYDYNRYLIPFPAVPGAQAWPVDYKIAFAPDGMIGYIAIIFDNHMDPFAAGYGLYPIVMKTTDGGLTWGDPTAIIMSGPDGFDEVKYYLTDEQWEELWVPPAPHRDSVLYQTAFELDLAVDMNGNPYIGTTIGVASVTTPYSIIAQGGFGATFMFYSTNQGDTWKAQYVTHNKTFRGTFGEISEDSRTQVIVTQDGSKVFLSWLDTDFEGVDDNIMPDIHAWGFDVMTRKYTEVYNVTYLSEGWLESYMGSASHYAFTNGDTYTIPLVYQTIPGGDPLNPVDFKYIVDFTINDEDFIYGPDDPGTPGDANGDGTVNVSDVVITISYILGNNPPNFVFENGDVNGDGVINVSDVVGIVNIILGGK
;
A
#
# COMPACT_ATOMS: atom_id res chain seq x y z
N MET A 1 9.13 41.21 22.28
CA MET A 1 8.02 41.03 23.26
C MET A 1 6.64 40.86 22.62
N LYS A 2 6.18 41.73 21.70
CA LYS A 2 4.83 41.58 21.11
C LYS A 2 4.63 40.34 20.20
N ARG A 3 5.65 39.91 19.43
CA ARG A 3 5.58 38.70 18.59
C ARG A 3 5.60 37.39 19.40
N THR A 4 6.40 37.34 20.47
CA THR A 4 6.50 36.18 21.36
C THR A 4 5.23 35.98 22.21
N LEU A 5 4.55 37.08 22.57
CA LEU A 5 3.28 37.03 23.28
C LEU A 5 2.13 36.57 22.38
N LEU A 6 2.11 36.95 21.10
CA LEU A 6 1.11 36.46 20.14
C LEU A 6 1.26 34.96 19.90
N PHE A 7 2.50 34.47 19.75
CA PHE A 7 2.78 33.04 19.55
C PHE A 7 2.43 32.20 20.80
N ALA A 8 2.69 32.73 22.00
CA ALA A 8 2.28 32.07 23.24
C ALA A 8 0.74 32.08 23.41
N VAL A 9 0.06 33.17 23.05
CA VAL A 9 -1.40 33.27 23.17
C VAL A 9 -2.11 32.39 22.15
N SER A 10 -1.59 32.20 20.93
CA SER A 10 -2.13 31.24 19.96
C SER A 10 -1.95 29.79 20.44
N VAL A 11 -0.78 29.44 20.99
CA VAL A 11 -0.53 28.11 21.55
C VAL A 11 -1.40 27.82 22.78
N PHE A 12 -1.62 28.81 23.67
CA PHE A 12 -2.54 28.65 24.80
C PHE A 12 -4.02 28.66 24.40
N ALA A 13 -4.41 29.33 23.32
CA ALA A 13 -5.77 29.29 22.80
C ALA A 13 -6.09 27.93 22.16
N VAL A 14 -5.14 27.33 21.44
CA VAL A 14 -5.26 25.96 20.90
C VAL A 14 -5.32 24.93 22.02
N MET A 15 -4.49 25.07 23.08
CA MET A 15 -4.57 24.20 24.26
C MET A 15 -5.82 24.39 25.13
N ALA A 16 -6.44 25.58 25.11
CA ALA A 16 -7.69 25.84 25.83
C ALA A 16 -8.92 25.34 25.07
N LEU A 17 -8.87 25.29 23.74
CA LEU A 17 -9.90 24.68 22.89
C LEU A 17 -9.83 23.15 22.89
N SER A 18 -8.65 22.55 23.07
CA SER A 18 -8.50 21.10 23.27
C SER A 18 -8.94 20.61 24.67
N ALA A 19 -9.21 21.52 25.61
CA ALA A 19 -9.68 21.17 26.95
C ALA A 19 -11.20 20.95 27.06
N GLN A 20 -11.97 21.25 26.00
CA GLN A 20 -13.36 20.83 25.93
C GLN A 20 -13.39 19.41 25.38
N ARG A 21 -13.60 18.41 26.25
CA ARG A 21 -13.74 17.01 25.82
C ARG A 21 -15.04 16.87 25.03
N TYR A 22 -14.95 16.96 23.70
CA TYR A 22 -16.04 16.59 22.80
C TYR A 22 -16.39 15.12 23.02
N GLN A 23 -17.66 14.78 22.81
CA GLN A 23 -18.17 13.43 22.99
C GLN A 23 -18.67 12.90 21.66
N ILE A 24 -18.26 11.69 21.32
CA ILE A 24 -18.79 10.96 20.16
C ILE A 24 -20.21 10.48 20.49
N SER A 25 -21.09 10.49 19.49
CA SER A 25 -22.44 9.95 19.58
C SER A 25 -22.42 8.46 19.95
N ASN A 26 -23.28 8.04 20.89
CA ASN A 26 -23.24 6.69 21.49
C ASN A 26 -23.46 5.51 20.52
N HIS A 27 -23.91 5.76 19.29
CA HIS A 27 -24.14 4.73 18.28
C HIS A 27 -22.93 4.53 17.35
N ILE A 28 -21.93 5.41 17.43
CA ILE A 28 -20.71 5.35 16.61
C ILE A 28 -19.74 4.34 17.21
N GLN A 29 -19.28 3.42 16.36
CA GLN A 29 -18.29 2.42 16.71
C GLN A 29 -16.89 2.87 16.27
N HIS A 30 -15.86 2.31 16.90
CA HIS A 30 -14.49 2.51 16.51
C HIS A 30 -13.77 1.17 16.48
N ASP A 31 -12.83 1.05 15.57
CA ASP A 31 -12.01 -0.12 15.32
C ASP A 31 -10.63 0.06 15.92
N VAL A 32 -10.14 -0.98 16.58
CA VAL A 32 -8.75 -1.08 17.04
C VAL A 32 -7.95 -1.96 16.08
N GLN A 33 -6.62 -1.87 16.12
CA GLN A 33 -5.76 -2.79 15.38
C GLN A 33 -6.08 -4.24 15.79
N PRO A 34 -6.32 -5.15 14.83
CA PRO A 34 -6.52 -6.57 15.10
C PRO A 34 -5.24 -7.21 15.69
N GLU A 35 -5.38 -8.41 16.26
CA GLU A 35 -4.22 -9.17 16.71
C GLU A 35 -3.28 -9.48 15.53
N ARG A 36 -1.99 -9.15 15.71
CA ARG A 36 -0.96 -9.25 14.67
C ARG A 36 -0.72 -10.69 14.19
N TYR A 37 -0.85 -11.66 15.08
CA TYR A 37 -0.71 -13.08 14.76
C TYR A 37 -1.83 -13.86 15.42
N VAL A 38 -2.40 -14.81 14.70
CA VAL A 38 -3.45 -15.71 15.18
C VAL A 38 -2.85 -17.10 15.34
N VAL A 39 -3.18 -17.78 16.45
CA VAL A 39 -2.77 -19.17 16.65
C VAL A 39 -3.60 -20.07 15.74
N GLU A 40 -3.02 -20.46 14.61
CA GLU A 40 -3.66 -21.35 13.64
C GLU A 40 -3.68 -22.81 14.16
N PRO A 41 -4.84 -23.50 14.19
CA PRO A 41 -4.88 -24.94 14.45
C PRO A 41 -4.12 -25.70 13.35
N GLN A 42 -3.30 -26.69 13.73
CA GLN A 42 -2.65 -27.55 12.73
C GLN A 42 -3.70 -28.36 11.96
N ILE A 43 -3.95 -27.99 10.70
CA ILE A 43 -4.89 -28.70 9.83
C ILE A 43 -4.24 -29.98 9.33
N THR A 44 -4.69 -31.11 9.88
CA THR A 44 -4.20 -32.45 9.51
C THR A 44 -5.08 -33.13 8.46
N GLN A 45 -6.31 -32.65 8.25
CA GLN A 45 -7.25 -33.06 7.19
C GLN A 45 -8.21 -31.90 6.88
N THR A 46 -8.63 -31.77 5.62
CA THR A 46 -9.66 -30.81 5.21
C THR A 46 -11.04 -31.30 5.66
N ALA A 47 -11.68 -30.57 6.56
CA ALA A 47 -13.09 -30.83 6.89
C ALA A 47 -14.00 -30.37 5.74
N PRO A 48 -15.14 -31.04 5.48
CA PRO A 48 -16.14 -30.50 4.59
C PRO A 48 -16.76 -29.24 5.21
N ALA A 49 -16.98 -28.21 4.40
CA ALA A 49 -17.52 -26.93 4.83
C ALA A 49 -18.83 -27.10 5.61
N ALA A 50 -18.93 -26.45 6.78
CA ALA A 50 -20.21 -26.27 7.45
C ALA A 50 -21.05 -25.28 6.64
N ASN A 51 -22.33 -25.59 6.43
CA ASN A 51 -23.23 -24.71 5.67
C ASN A 51 -23.48 -23.41 6.43
N PHE A 52 -22.79 -22.33 6.05
CA PHE A 52 -23.28 -20.98 6.29
C PHE A 52 -24.27 -20.58 5.20
N ILE A 53 -25.23 -19.75 5.57
CA ILE A 53 -26.16 -19.14 4.62
C ILE A 53 -25.48 -17.85 4.13
N THR A 54 -24.68 -17.93 3.07
CA THR A 54 -24.43 -16.74 2.25
C THR A 54 -25.77 -16.29 1.68
N PRO A 55 -26.13 -15.00 1.78
CA PRO A 55 -27.31 -14.49 1.09
C PRO A 55 -27.26 -14.94 -0.37
N PRO A 56 -28.37 -15.47 -0.94
CA PRO A 56 -28.35 -15.92 -2.32
C PRO A 56 -27.98 -14.75 -3.22
N LYS A 57 -26.84 -14.88 -3.92
CA LYS A 57 -26.39 -13.91 -4.91
C LYS A 57 -27.52 -13.63 -5.91
N PRO A 58 -27.77 -12.37 -6.28
CA PRO A 58 -28.70 -12.08 -7.36
C PRO A 58 -28.24 -12.82 -8.62
N VAL A 59 -29.12 -13.62 -9.22
CA VAL A 59 -28.83 -14.23 -10.53
C VAL A 59 -28.93 -13.11 -11.57
N VAL A 60 -27.80 -12.65 -12.08
CA VAL A 60 -27.76 -11.56 -13.07
C VAL A 60 -27.38 -12.13 -14.43
N THR A 61 -28.21 -11.87 -15.44
CA THR A 61 -27.88 -12.17 -16.84
C THR A 61 -27.17 -10.94 -17.40
N ALA A 62 -25.88 -11.06 -17.69
CA ALA A 62 -25.00 -9.95 -18.00
C ALA A 62 -25.40 -9.07 -19.20
N GLY A 63 -26.07 -9.61 -20.22
CA GLY A 63 -26.26 -8.88 -21.49
C GLY A 63 -24.91 -8.48 -22.12
N ASP A 64 -24.89 -7.38 -22.88
CA ASP A 64 -23.69 -6.81 -23.51
C ASP A 64 -22.88 -5.89 -22.55
N ARG A 65 -22.79 -6.24 -21.27
CA ARG A 65 -22.03 -5.45 -20.26
C ARG A 65 -20.61 -5.98 -20.16
N ASP A 66 -19.64 -5.07 -20.02
CA ASP A 66 -18.24 -5.42 -19.72
C ASP A 66 -18.15 -5.92 -18.28
N ILE A 67 -18.19 -7.25 -18.13
CA ILE A 67 -17.98 -7.96 -16.86
C ILE A 67 -16.63 -8.64 -16.95
N VAL A 68 -15.82 -8.49 -15.92
CA VAL A 68 -14.49 -9.09 -15.88
C VAL A 68 -14.52 -10.62 -15.94
N THR A 69 -13.55 -11.18 -16.63
CA THR A 69 -13.28 -12.61 -16.68
C THR A 69 -12.51 -13.03 -15.43
N VAL A 70 -13.03 -14.04 -14.73
CA VAL A 70 -12.40 -14.64 -13.55
C VAL A 70 -11.92 -16.06 -13.88
N ILE A 71 -10.66 -16.35 -13.57
CA ILE A 71 -10.05 -17.67 -13.72
C ILE A 71 -9.73 -18.23 -12.34
N THR A 72 -10.09 -19.48 -12.09
CA THR A 72 -9.64 -20.20 -10.90
C THR A 72 -8.20 -20.66 -11.09
N ILE A 73 -7.30 -20.28 -10.18
CA ILE A 73 -5.88 -20.64 -10.19
C ILE A 73 -5.59 -21.70 -9.13
N GLY A 74 -4.52 -21.57 -8.33
CA GLY A 74 -4.18 -22.50 -7.26
C GLY A 74 -5.20 -22.54 -6.12
N ALA A 75 -4.85 -23.29 -5.08
CA ALA A 75 -5.66 -23.43 -3.87
C ALA A 75 -4.79 -23.55 -2.63
N ALA A 76 -5.36 -23.27 -1.45
CA ALA A 76 -4.71 -23.45 -0.17
C ALA A 76 -5.56 -24.28 0.80
N GLY A 77 -4.92 -24.88 1.79
CA GLY A 77 -5.62 -25.69 2.80
C GLY A 77 -6.57 -24.90 3.70
N ASN A 78 -6.43 -23.57 3.75
CA ASN A 78 -7.24 -22.63 4.54
C ASN A 78 -7.02 -21.16 4.09
N ALA A 79 -7.82 -20.24 4.64
CA ALA A 79 -7.81 -18.82 4.31
C ALA A 79 -6.63 -18.02 4.91
N TYR A 80 -5.85 -18.62 5.81
CA TYR A 80 -4.80 -17.93 6.58
C TYR A 80 -3.59 -17.54 5.74
N GLY A 81 -3.48 -17.98 4.47
CA GLY A 81 -2.36 -17.63 3.60
C GLY A 81 -2.28 -16.14 3.29
N MET A 82 -3.43 -15.50 3.06
CA MET A 82 -3.54 -14.09 2.70
C MET A 82 -4.00 -13.19 3.87
N PHE A 83 -4.23 -13.77 5.05
CA PHE A 83 -4.69 -13.03 6.23
C PHE A 83 -3.76 -11.88 6.68
N GLY A 84 -4.37 -10.86 7.28
CA GLY A 84 -3.71 -9.65 7.77
C GLY A 84 -3.49 -8.64 6.66
N ASN A 85 -2.45 -7.83 6.78
CA ASN A 85 -2.16 -6.72 5.88
C ASN A 85 -1.88 -7.17 4.43
N GLY A 86 -2.09 -6.27 3.47
CA GLY A 86 -1.63 -6.43 2.09
C GLY A 86 -0.12 -6.74 2.04
N ARG A 87 0.25 -7.76 1.24
CA ARG A 87 1.64 -8.16 0.99
C ARG A 87 1.82 -8.45 -0.50
N THR A 88 3.07 -8.64 -0.91
CA THR A 88 3.46 -8.95 -2.29
C THR A 88 3.10 -10.39 -2.67
N TYR A 89 1.80 -10.67 -2.81
CA TYR A 89 1.32 -12.00 -3.24
C TYR A 89 1.30 -12.14 -4.76
N LEU A 90 0.97 -11.06 -5.49
CA LEU A 90 0.81 -11.05 -6.94
C LEU A 90 1.87 -10.15 -7.59
N TRP A 91 2.54 -10.63 -8.62
CA TRP A 91 3.60 -9.86 -9.30
C TRP A 91 3.54 -10.06 -10.81
N ALA A 92 3.21 -9.00 -11.54
CA ALA A 92 3.28 -8.93 -12.98
C ALA A 92 4.62 -8.36 -13.43
N ASP A 93 5.09 -8.82 -14.59
CA ASP A 93 6.20 -8.24 -15.32
C ASP A 93 5.76 -7.97 -16.75
N ASN A 94 5.69 -6.69 -17.12
CA ASN A 94 5.18 -6.26 -18.42
C ASN A 94 6.11 -6.68 -19.57
N ASN A 95 7.42 -6.68 -19.34
CA ASN A 95 8.41 -7.06 -20.36
C ASN A 95 8.35 -8.54 -20.73
N LEU A 96 7.89 -9.38 -19.79
CA LEU A 96 7.71 -10.82 -19.99
C LEU A 96 6.26 -11.21 -20.32
N ASN A 97 5.32 -10.27 -20.26
CA ASN A 97 3.88 -10.57 -20.27
C ASN A 97 3.53 -11.72 -19.30
N SER A 98 4.13 -11.70 -18.11
CA SER A 98 4.06 -12.80 -17.16
C SER A 98 3.55 -12.33 -15.80
N VAL A 99 2.88 -13.21 -15.07
CA VAL A 99 2.38 -12.95 -13.72
C VAL A 99 2.54 -14.18 -12.85
N VAL A 100 2.96 -13.96 -11.60
CA VAL A 100 3.02 -15.00 -10.57
C VAL A 100 2.14 -14.67 -9.39
N PHE A 101 1.50 -15.69 -8.83
CA PHE A 101 0.76 -15.59 -7.58
C PHE A 101 1.35 -16.52 -6.53
N THR A 102 1.75 -15.98 -5.38
CA THR A 102 2.47 -16.65 -4.30
C THR A 102 1.51 -17.08 -3.20
N HIS A 103 1.49 -18.38 -2.85
CA HIS A 103 0.53 -18.89 -1.88
C HIS A 103 0.99 -20.12 -1.09
N ARG A 104 0.24 -20.44 -0.03
CA ARG A 104 0.37 -21.70 0.72
C ARG A 104 -0.33 -22.83 -0.04
N MET A 105 0.09 -24.08 0.17
CA MET A 105 -0.49 -25.23 -0.53
C MET A 105 -1.71 -25.85 0.19
N THR A 106 -2.42 -26.71 -0.54
CA THR A 106 -3.44 -27.61 0.00
C THR A 106 -2.82 -28.74 0.85
N VAL A 107 -3.68 -29.55 1.46
CA VAL A 107 -3.29 -30.74 2.21
C VAL A 107 -3.76 -31.98 1.43
N PRO A 108 -2.87 -32.85 0.93
CA PRO A 108 -1.39 -32.81 0.98
C PRO A 108 -0.75 -31.77 0.02
N PRO A 109 0.53 -31.38 0.20
CA PRO A 109 1.50 -31.91 1.18
C PRO A 109 1.36 -31.30 2.58
N GLY A 110 0.72 -30.13 2.71
CA GLY A 110 0.53 -29.48 4.00
C GLY A 110 0.42 -27.96 3.85
N SER A 111 -0.34 -27.33 4.75
CA SER A 111 -0.53 -25.88 4.70
C SER A 111 0.76 -25.09 5.01
N GLY A 112 1.82 -25.69 5.52
CA GLY A 112 3.12 -25.03 5.71
C GLY A 112 4.03 -25.02 4.48
N PHE A 113 3.65 -25.71 3.40
CA PHE A 113 4.36 -25.70 2.13
C PHE A 113 3.93 -24.49 1.30
N LEU A 114 4.85 -23.99 0.47
CA LEU A 114 4.58 -22.85 -0.41
C LEU A 114 4.67 -23.27 -1.87
N ALA A 115 3.82 -22.64 -2.67
CA ALA A 115 3.83 -22.74 -4.12
C ALA A 115 3.61 -21.36 -4.74
N TYR A 116 3.80 -21.29 -6.04
CA TYR A 116 3.29 -20.20 -6.85
C TYR A 116 2.54 -20.73 -8.06
N ASP A 117 1.58 -19.95 -8.53
CA ASP A 117 0.96 -20.13 -9.84
C ASP A 117 1.69 -19.22 -10.84
N LEU A 118 1.87 -19.68 -12.08
CA LEU A 118 2.58 -18.94 -13.13
C LEU A 118 1.75 -18.85 -14.41
N SER A 119 1.58 -17.64 -14.91
CA SER A 119 1.18 -17.35 -16.30
C SER A 119 2.31 -16.64 -17.04
N THR A 120 2.46 -16.96 -18.32
CA THR A 120 3.43 -16.34 -19.25
C THR A 120 2.74 -15.70 -20.46
N ASP A 121 1.43 -15.51 -20.36
CA ASP A 121 0.56 -14.95 -21.40
C ASP A 121 -0.40 -13.89 -20.85
N GLY A 122 0.06 -13.11 -19.87
CA GLY A 122 -0.70 -12.00 -19.28
C GLY A 122 -1.85 -12.43 -18.38
N GLY A 123 -1.80 -13.65 -17.84
CA GLY A 123 -2.83 -14.21 -16.95
C GLY A 123 -3.93 -15.00 -17.65
N MET A 124 -3.81 -15.26 -18.95
CA MET A 124 -4.81 -16.01 -19.74
C MET A 124 -4.79 -17.51 -19.46
N THR A 125 -3.60 -18.10 -19.29
CA THR A 125 -3.41 -19.52 -18.92
C THR A 125 -2.38 -19.68 -17.80
N TRP A 126 -2.56 -20.70 -16.97
CA TRP A 126 -1.79 -20.86 -15.74
C TRP A 126 -1.24 -22.28 -15.55
N ASN A 127 -0.02 -22.35 -15.04
CA ASN A 127 0.56 -23.53 -14.42
C ASN A 127 0.47 -23.37 -12.90
N ASN A 128 -0.44 -24.11 -12.28
CA ASN A 128 -0.80 -23.90 -10.88
C ASN A 128 -0.02 -24.79 -9.91
N ASN A 129 0.10 -24.34 -8.66
CA ASN A 129 0.67 -25.05 -7.53
C ASN A 129 2.11 -25.54 -7.76
N ILE A 130 2.96 -24.70 -8.38
CA ILE A 130 4.38 -25.00 -8.55
C ILE A 130 5.05 -24.92 -7.18
N GLN A 131 5.29 -26.07 -6.54
CA GLN A 131 5.89 -26.12 -5.21
C GLN A 131 7.30 -25.49 -5.23
N VAL A 132 7.52 -24.54 -4.33
CA VAL A 132 8.80 -23.82 -4.20
C VAL A 132 9.45 -24.01 -2.83
N TYR A 133 8.67 -24.33 -1.80
CA TYR A 133 9.16 -24.54 -0.44
C TYR A 133 8.62 -25.84 0.15
N ASP A 134 9.51 -26.61 0.77
CA ASP A 134 9.19 -27.81 1.53
C ASP A 134 9.30 -27.54 3.03
N ALA A 135 8.18 -27.66 3.76
CA ALA A 135 8.11 -27.36 5.19
C ALA A 135 9.00 -28.29 6.05
N THR A 136 9.43 -29.43 5.52
CA THR A 136 10.33 -30.35 6.23
C THR A 136 11.77 -29.82 6.32
N LEU A 137 12.11 -28.77 5.56
CA LEU A 137 13.45 -28.17 5.59
C LEU A 137 13.69 -27.38 6.88
N CYS A 138 12.78 -26.47 7.22
CA CYS A 138 13.01 -25.46 8.27
C CYS A 138 11.76 -25.15 9.11
N GLY A 139 10.73 -25.99 9.00
CA GLY A 139 9.44 -25.76 9.64
C GLY A 139 8.41 -25.13 8.71
N ASN A 140 7.21 -24.97 9.23
CA ASN A 140 6.07 -24.47 8.49
C ASN A 140 6.27 -22.98 8.12
N ALA A 141 6.11 -22.62 6.85
CA ALA A 141 6.10 -21.23 6.42
C ALA A 141 4.71 -20.60 6.53
N ARG A 142 4.65 -19.28 6.72
CA ARG A 142 3.42 -18.47 6.80
C ARG A 142 3.54 -17.22 5.95
N TYR A 143 2.40 -16.63 5.57
CA TYR A 143 2.30 -15.30 4.92
C TYR A 143 3.35 -15.06 3.81
N PRO A 144 3.42 -15.92 2.79
CA PRO A 144 4.51 -15.86 1.82
C PRO A 144 4.38 -14.62 0.93
N GLN A 145 5.52 -14.10 0.49
CA GLN A 145 5.63 -12.99 -0.45
C GLN A 145 6.53 -13.43 -1.60
N GLY A 146 6.27 -12.97 -2.81
CA GLY A 146 7.06 -13.36 -3.97
C GLY A 146 6.88 -12.46 -5.19
N GLY A 147 7.87 -12.53 -6.09
CA GLY A 147 7.92 -11.72 -7.29
C GLY A 147 8.78 -12.32 -8.38
N ILE A 148 8.77 -11.68 -9.56
CA ILE A 148 9.57 -12.08 -10.71
C ILE A 148 10.83 -11.20 -10.75
N TYR A 149 11.99 -11.82 -10.61
CA TYR A 149 13.25 -11.23 -11.02
C TYR A 149 13.45 -11.47 -12.52
N ASN A 150 13.39 -10.38 -13.29
CA ASN A 150 13.64 -10.38 -14.72
C ASN A 150 15.01 -9.74 -15.01
N PRO A 151 16.02 -10.49 -15.50
CA PRO A 151 17.31 -9.93 -15.86
C PRO A 151 17.19 -8.78 -16.87
N ALA A 152 18.00 -7.74 -16.73
CA ALA A 152 17.94 -6.56 -17.58
C ALA A 152 17.98 -6.91 -19.08
N GLY A 153 17.01 -6.39 -19.84
CA GLY A 153 16.89 -6.61 -21.28
C GLY A 153 16.30 -7.97 -21.69
N ASN A 154 15.86 -8.80 -20.74
CA ASN A 154 15.22 -10.07 -21.05
C ASN A 154 13.72 -9.91 -21.35
N THR A 155 13.28 -10.56 -22.43
CA THR A 155 11.87 -10.62 -22.87
C THR A 155 11.34 -12.06 -22.96
N ASP A 156 12.15 -13.06 -22.58
CA ASP A 156 11.77 -14.47 -22.58
C ASP A 156 11.56 -14.93 -21.14
N PRO A 157 10.34 -15.32 -20.74
CA PRO A 157 10.04 -15.73 -19.37
C PRO A 157 10.88 -16.94 -18.93
N ASN A 158 11.37 -17.77 -19.86
CA ASN A 158 12.21 -18.92 -19.51
C ASN A 158 13.58 -18.53 -18.92
N ASN A 159 14.03 -17.29 -19.10
CA ASN A 159 15.28 -16.77 -18.56
C ASN A 159 15.11 -15.95 -17.28
N ALA A 160 13.88 -15.83 -16.78
CA ALA A 160 13.57 -15.13 -15.53
C ALA A 160 13.42 -16.10 -14.35
N PHE A 161 13.39 -15.54 -13.15
CA PHE A 161 13.37 -16.28 -11.90
C PHE A 161 12.24 -15.79 -11.01
N TYR A 162 11.51 -16.72 -10.43
CA TYR A 162 10.67 -16.45 -9.27
C TYR A 162 11.56 -16.33 -8.03
N THR A 163 11.26 -15.38 -7.14
CA THR A 163 11.88 -15.28 -5.81
C THR A 163 10.81 -15.07 -4.75
N PHE A 164 11.08 -15.54 -3.54
CA PHE A 164 10.13 -15.46 -2.43
C PHE A 164 10.82 -15.24 -1.08
N ALA A 165 10.03 -14.77 -0.12
CA ALA A 165 10.35 -14.75 1.30
C ALA A 165 9.11 -15.10 2.13
N ALA A 166 9.29 -15.83 3.24
CA ALA A 166 8.20 -16.19 4.13
C ALA A 166 8.71 -16.40 5.56
N PRO A 167 8.04 -15.84 6.58
CA PRO A 167 8.35 -16.14 7.98
C PRO A 167 8.12 -17.61 8.30
N LEU A 168 8.89 -18.10 9.29
CA LEU A 168 8.89 -19.50 9.69
C LEU A 168 8.29 -19.70 11.09
N LEU A 169 7.70 -20.88 11.27
CA LEU A 169 7.39 -21.46 12.58
C LEU A 169 8.55 -22.37 13.02
N SER A 170 9.74 -21.81 13.19
CA SER A 170 10.96 -22.54 13.59
C SER A 170 11.16 -22.65 15.11
N GLY A 171 10.49 -21.80 15.89
CA GLY A 171 10.72 -21.64 17.32
C GLY A 171 12.01 -20.87 17.69
N SER A 172 12.68 -20.19 16.74
CA SER A 172 13.88 -19.39 17.04
C SER A 172 13.61 -17.99 17.61
N ASN A 173 12.35 -17.54 17.63
CA ASN A 173 11.90 -16.28 18.23
C ASN A 173 10.61 -16.51 19.04
N GLY A 174 10.71 -17.25 20.14
CA GLY A 174 9.55 -17.61 20.98
C GLY A 174 9.09 -19.06 20.80
N PRO A 175 7.90 -19.43 21.28
CA PRO A 175 7.47 -20.84 21.36
C PRO A 175 7.39 -21.54 20.00
N ASP A 176 6.84 -20.86 18.99
CA ASP A 176 6.59 -21.42 17.66
C ASP A 176 7.18 -20.56 16.52
N TRP A 177 7.25 -19.23 16.69
CA TRP A 177 7.71 -18.31 15.64
C TRP A 177 9.23 -18.16 15.58
N GLY A 178 9.73 -17.68 14.43
CA GLY A 178 11.10 -17.21 14.25
C GLY A 178 11.68 -17.64 12.92
N GLY A 179 12.64 -16.88 12.42
CA GLY A 179 13.35 -17.18 11.17
C GLY A 179 12.57 -16.82 9.91
N LEU A 180 13.27 -16.94 8.78
CA LEU A 180 12.80 -16.54 7.46
C LEU A 180 13.28 -17.57 6.42
N ALA A 181 12.35 -18.12 5.64
CA ALA A 181 12.65 -18.85 4.41
C ALA A 181 12.68 -17.88 3.24
N ARG A 182 13.61 -18.12 2.31
CA ARG A 182 13.78 -17.33 1.10
C ARG A 182 14.38 -18.19 0.00
N GLY A 183 14.15 -17.82 -1.25
CA GLY A 183 14.63 -18.67 -2.33
C GLY A 183 14.41 -18.12 -3.73
N THR A 184 14.82 -18.93 -4.68
CA THR A 184 14.69 -18.67 -6.12
C THR A 184 14.28 -19.93 -6.86
N HIS A 185 13.53 -19.78 -7.94
CA HIS A 185 13.19 -20.87 -8.84
C HIS A 185 13.14 -20.33 -10.26
N LYS A 186 13.84 -20.97 -11.20
CA LYS A 186 13.79 -20.56 -12.60
C LYS A 186 12.38 -20.78 -13.15
N LEU A 187 11.81 -19.80 -13.87
CA LEU A 187 10.41 -19.87 -14.29
C LEU A 187 10.10 -21.02 -15.26
N ASP A 188 11.09 -21.42 -16.06
CA ASP A 188 10.99 -22.61 -16.93
C ASP A 188 10.99 -23.94 -16.16
N GLN A 189 11.21 -23.91 -14.84
CA GLN A 189 11.24 -25.07 -13.93
C GLN A 189 12.28 -26.14 -14.34
N SER A 190 13.28 -25.75 -15.13
CA SER A 190 14.34 -26.67 -15.58
C SER A 190 15.32 -27.06 -14.47
N THR A 191 15.30 -26.32 -13.36
CA THR A 191 16.10 -26.55 -12.15
C THR A 191 15.19 -26.63 -10.95
N ALA A 192 15.53 -27.47 -9.96
CA ALA A 192 14.81 -27.47 -8.69
C ALA A 192 14.88 -26.10 -7.98
N PRO A 193 13.88 -25.74 -7.17
CA PRO A 193 13.93 -24.53 -6.35
C PRO A 193 15.16 -24.52 -5.43
N ASN A 194 15.79 -23.35 -5.32
CA ASN A 194 16.77 -23.07 -4.29
C ASN A 194 16.06 -22.44 -3.10
N VAL A 195 16.27 -23.03 -1.92
CA VAL A 195 15.70 -22.57 -0.66
C VAL A 195 16.81 -22.40 0.36
N ASN A 196 16.81 -21.26 1.03
CA ASN A 196 17.65 -20.96 2.17
C ASN A 196 16.78 -20.52 3.35
N CYS A 197 17.13 -20.96 4.54
CA CYS A 197 16.46 -20.53 5.76
C CYS A 197 17.47 -19.90 6.70
N ILE A 198 17.02 -18.85 7.37
CA ILE A 198 17.77 -18.21 8.43
C ILE A 198 16.96 -18.27 9.72
N GLU A 199 17.61 -18.66 10.81
CA GLU A 199 17.02 -18.60 12.14
C GLU A 199 17.08 -17.17 12.69
N THR A 200 16.14 -16.85 13.58
CA THR A 200 16.24 -15.65 14.42
C THR A 200 17.39 -15.80 15.41
N ALA A 201 18.21 -14.75 15.51
CA ALA A 201 19.23 -14.63 16.54
C ALA A 201 19.57 -13.15 16.74
N PRO A 202 19.82 -12.70 17.98
CA PRO A 202 20.20 -11.32 18.23
C PRO A 202 21.40 -10.90 17.36
N PRO A 203 21.37 -9.70 16.75
CA PRO A 203 20.38 -8.64 16.95
C PRO A 203 19.21 -8.66 15.94
N TYR A 204 19.08 -9.72 15.12
CA TYR A 204 18.07 -9.82 14.07
C TYR A 204 16.90 -10.69 14.51
N TYR A 205 15.79 -10.03 14.85
CA TYR A 205 14.57 -10.69 15.26
C TYR A 205 13.56 -10.74 14.11
N HIS A 206 13.44 -11.92 13.51
CA HIS A 206 12.43 -12.18 12.47
C HIS A 206 11.13 -12.66 13.12
N LEU A 207 10.00 -12.12 12.67
CA LEU A 207 8.65 -12.50 13.08
C LEU A 207 7.71 -12.62 11.86
N ILE A 208 7.19 -11.50 11.35
CA ILE A 208 6.26 -11.47 10.20
C ILE A 208 6.58 -10.22 9.37
N PRO A 209 7.28 -10.35 8.23
CA PRO A 209 7.45 -9.25 7.29
C PRO A 209 6.16 -8.94 6.52
N ASN A 210 5.92 -7.66 6.29
CA ASN A 210 4.82 -7.14 5.47
C ASN A 210 5.29 -6.44 4.19
N ALA A 211 6.60 -6.42 3.94
CA ALA A 211 7.20 -5.67 2.86
C ALA A 211 8.26 -6.50 2.14
N MET A 212 8.01 -6.83 0.88
CA MET A 212 8.99 -7.42 -0.04
C MET A 212 8.90 -6.69 -1.38
N THR A 213 10.04 -6.25 -1.92
CA THR A 213 10.12 -5.66 -3.27
C THR A 213 11.38 -6.11 -3.98
N ILE A 214 11.39 -5.94 -5.30
CA ILE A 214 12.55 -6.13 -6.17
C ILE A 214 12.85 -4.76 -6.78
N ASN A 215 14.08 -4.27 -6.59
CA ASN A 215 14.53 -3.03 -7.19
C ASN A 215 14.53 -3.18 -8.73
N PRO A 216 13.80 -2.32 -9.46
CA PRO A 216 13.53 -2.52 -10.89
C PRO A 216 14.77 -2.38 -11.77
N ALA A 217 15.81 -1.65 -11.31
CA ALA A 217 16.98 -1.37 -12.13
C ALA A 217 18.09 -2.41 -11.96
N ASN A 218 18.35 -2.86 -10.73
CA ASN A 218 19.45 -3.77 -10.42
C ASN A 218 18.99 -5.20 -10.08
N GLY A 219 17.70 -5.41 -9.81
CA GLY A 219 17.14 -6.71 -9.46
C GLY A 219 17.38 -7.18 -8.03
N ASP A 220 17.94 -6.31 -7.17
CA ASP A 220 18.13 -6.61 -5.75
C ASP A 220 16.79 -6.78 -5.07
N VAL A 221 16.70 -7.78 -4.19
CA VAL A 221 15.48 -8.06 -3.43
C VAL A 221 15.62 -7.52 -2.01
N PHE A 222 14.58 -6.85 -1.53
CA PHE A 222 14.51 -6.32 -0.17
C PHE A 222 13.30 -6.89 0.55
N VAL A 223 13.51 -7.32 1.80
CA VAL A 223 12.45 -7.68 2.75
C VAL A 223 12.64 -6.85 4.00
N VAL A 224 11.60 -6.17 4.43
CA VAL A 224 11.63 -5.30 5.63
C VAL A 224 10.66 -5.85 6.67
N GLU A 225 11.08 -5.83 7.93
CA GLU A 225 10.21 -6.08 9.08
C GLU A 225 10.63 -5.27 10.30
N ASP A 226 9.73 -5.10 11.26
CA ASP A 226 10.07 -4.60 12.58
C ASP A 226 10.77 -5.71 13.40
N ALA A 227 11.87 -5.35 14.06
CA ALA A 227 12.65 -6.28 14.87
C ALA A 227 11.96 -6.49 16.23
N TYR A 228 11.07 -7.48 16.33
CA TYR A 228 10.33 -7.81 17.54
C TYR A 228 10.85 -9.08 18.23
N ASP A 229 11.38 -8.95 19.44
CA ASP A 229 11.76 -10.08 20.30
C ASP A 229 10.49 -10.63 20.97
N LEU A 230 9.96 -11.73 20.41
CA LEU A 230 8.73 -12.34 20.91
C LEU A 230 8.93 -13.00 22.27
N ALA A 231 10.15 -13.49 22.58
CA ALA A 231 10.44 -14.10 23.87
C ALA A 231 10.47 -13.05 24.99
N ALA A 232 10.90 -11.83 24.68
CA ALA A 232 10.85 -10.68 25.58
C ALA A 232 9.54 -9.88 25.49
N SER A 233 8.67 -10.20 24.53
CA SER A 233 7.47 -9.41 24.18
C SER A 233 7.80 -7.93 23.96
N GLN A 234 8.84 -7.65 23.18
CA GLN A 234 9.39 -6.30 23.06
C GLN A 234 9.87 -6.00 21.63
N TYR A 235 9.45 -4.85 21.10
CA TYR A 235 10.07 -4.23 19.94
C TYR A 235 11.45 -3.68 20.29
N THR A 236 12.43 -3.95 19.44
CA THR A 236 13.84 -3.66 19.74
C THR A 236 14.31 -2.31 19.21
N ASP A 237 13.40 -1.38 18.90
CA ASP A 237 13.69 -0.04 18.39
C ASP A 237 14.41 -0.03 17.02
N ASN A 238 14.27 -1.11 16.23
CA ASN A 238 14.91 -1.26 14.94
C ASN A 238 13.97 -1.91 13.90
N LEU A 239 14.17 -1.58 12.63
CA LEU A 239 13.72 -2.42 11.52
C LEU A 239 14.84 -3.38 11.13
N VAL A 240 14.49 -4.61 10.76
CA VAL A 240 15.39 -5.54 10.06
C VAL A 240 15.19 -5.37 8.56
N VAL A 241 16.28 -5.14 7.83
CA VAL A 241 16.29 -5.22 6.38
C VAL A 241 17.08 -6.44 5.96
N VAL A 242 16.46 -7.30 5.16
CA VAL A 242 17.09 -8.41 4.46
C VAL A 242 17.28 -7.98 3.01
N HIS A 243 18.52 -7.90 2.56
CA HIS A 243 18.89 -7.47 1.22
C HIS A 243 19.58 -8.61 0.48
N GLY A 244 19.09 -8.96 -0.72
CA GLY A 244 19.67 -9.99 -1.56
C GLY A 244 20.14 -9.41 -2.90
N VAL A 245 21.36 -9.77 -3.30
CA VAL A 245 21.92 -9.43 -4.62
C VAL A 245 21.93 -10.67 -5.50
N PHE A 246 21.36 -10.60 -6.71
CA PHE A 246 21.26 -11.78 -7.57
C PHE A 246 22.63 -12.17 -8.14
N ASN A 247 22.99 -13.44 -7.99
CA ASN A 247 24.22 -14.00 -8.51
C ASN A 247 23.92 -14.85 -9.75
N PRO A 248 24.28 -14.40 -10.97
CA PRO A 248 23.96 -15.11 -12.21
C PRO A 248 24.75 -16.41 -12.39
N GLU A 249 25.88 -16.59 -11.70
CA GLU A 249 26.67 -17.83 -11.79
C GLU A 249 26.00 -18.99 -11.05
N THR A 250 25.33 -18.69 -9.94
CA THR A 250 24.61 -19.67 -9.12
C THR A 250 23.11 -19.65 -9.37
N SER A 251 22.58 -18.60 -10.01
CA SER A 251 21.15 -18.33 -10.19
C SER A 251 20.40 -18.17 -8.85
N HIS A 252 21.07 -17.62 -7.83
CA HIS A 252 20.54 -17.45 -6.48
C HIS A 252 20.84 -16.04 -5.95
N TYR A 253 20.10 -15.61 -4.94
CA TYR A 253 20.41 -14.37 -4.21
C TYR A 253 21.46 -14.61 -3.12
N ASP A 254 22.48 -13.77 -3.09
CA ASP A 254 23.44 -13.64 -1.99
C ASP A 254 22.91 -12.59 -1.01
N TYR A 255 22.53 -13.03 0.19
CA TYR A 255 21.81 -12.18 1.15
C TYR A 255 22.65 -11.68 2.32
N ASN A 256 22.40 -10.42 2.69
CA ASN A 256 22.85 -9.78 3.92
C ASN A 256 21.65 -9.29 4.76
N ARG A 257 21.92 -8.96 6.03
CA ARG A 257 20.97 -8.30 6.93
C ARG A 257 21.62 -7.10 7.59
N TYR A 258 20.84 -6.06 7.80
CA TYR A 258 21.25 -4.90 8.60
C TYR A 258 20.05 -4.33 9.36
N LEU A 259 20.34 -3.49 10.35
CA LEU A 259 19.32 -2.83 11.16
C LEU A 259 19.23 -1.35 10.80
N ILE A 260 18.01 -0.84 10.79
CA ILE A 260 17.71 0.59 10.71
C ILE A 260 17.13 1.02 12.06
N PRO A 261 17.78 1.92 12.81
CA PRO A 261 17.20 2.45 14.04
C PRO A 261 15.86 3.15 13.78
N PHE A 262 14.83 2.72 14.50
CA PHE A 262 13.49 3.28 14.39
C PHE A 262 12.78 3.18 15.77
N PRO A 263 13.17 4.03 16.73
CA PRO A 263 12.81 3.82 18.13
C PRO A 263 11.35 4.12 18.45
N ALA A 264 10.76 3.32 19.33
CA ALA A 264 9.48 3.62 19.96
C ALA A 264 9.63 4.69 21.05
N VAL A 265 8.55 5.44 21.30
CA VAL A 265 8.52 6.45 22.36
C VAL A 265 7.69 5.94 23.54
N PRO A 266 8.14 6.09 24.81
CA PRO A 266 7.34 5.70 25.97
C PRO A 266 5.98 6.39 26.00
N GLY A 267 4.91 5.59 26.09
CA GLY A 267 3.52 6.07 26.04
C GLY A 267 2.90 6.08 24.65
N ALA A 268 3.68 5.78 23.61
CA ALA A 268 3.21 5.58 22.24
C ALA A 268 2.72 4.12 22.02
N GLN A 269 2.22 3.85 20.81
CA GLN A 269 2.14 2.49 20.28
C GLN A 269 3.54 1.86 20.36
N ALA A 270 3.64 0.60 20.79
CA ALA A 270 4.94 0.02 21.13
C ALA A 270 5.72 -0.55 19.92
N TRP A 271 5.09 -0.70 18.75
CA TRP A 271 5.73 -1.19 17.52
C TRP A 271 5.01 -0.66 16.26
N PRO A 272 5.69 -0.63 15.10
CA PRO A 272 5.09 -0.31 13.81
C PRO A 272 3.89 -1.21 13.46
N VAL A 273 2.80 -0.61 12.99
CA VAL A 273 1.54 -1.29 12.67
C VAL A 273 1.57 -1.91 11.28
N ASP A 274 2.13 -1.19 10.31
CA ASP A 274 2.41 -1.70 8.97
C ASP A 274 3.62 -0.98 8.37
N TYR A 275 4.18 -1.54 7.31
CA TYR A 275 5.27 -0.95 6.55
C TYR A 275 5.37 -1.53 5.14
N LYS A 276 5.92 -0.74 4.22
CA LYS A 276 6.15 -1.09 2.81
C LYS A 276 7.44 -0.48 2.30
N ILE A 277 7.97 -1.07 1.24
CA ILE A 277 9.18 -0.60 0.55
C ILE A 277 8.93 -0.63 -0.96
N ALA A 278 9.32 0.44 -1.65
CA ALA A 278 9.26 0.52 -3.11
C ALA A 278 10.36 1.44 -3.66
N PHE A 279 10.67 1.26 -4.93
CA PHE A 279 11.69 2.02 -5.66
C PHE A 279 11.10 2.62 -6.92
N ALA A 280 11.62 3.78 -7.32
CA ALA A 280 11.34 4.36 -8.62
C ALA A 280 11.89 3.45 -9.74
N PRO A 281 11.43 3.58 -10.99
CA PRO A 281 11.94 2.79 -12.12
C PRO A 281 13.46 2.87 -12.32
N ASP A 282 14.10 3.97 -11.92
CA ASP A 282 15.56 4.13 -11.96
C ASP A 282 16.31 3.27 -10.93
N GLY A 283 15.59 2.72 -9.95
CA GLY A 283 16.12 1.91 -8.85
C GLY A 283 17.02 2.66 -7.88
N MET A 284 17.21 3.97 -8.02
CA MET A 284 18.08 4.78 -7.16
C MET A 284 17.30 5.44 -6.04
N ILE A 285 16.14 6.01 -6.37
CA ILE A 285 15.24 6.61 -5.38
C ILE A 285 14.27 5.55 -4.87
N GLY A 286 14.12 5.46 -3.56
CA GLY A 286 13.17 4.54 -2.94
C GLY A 286 12.73 5.03 -1.57
N TYR A 287 11.66 4.41 -1.07
CA TYR A 287 11.05 4.78 0.20
C TYR A 287 10.71 3.54 1.02
N ILE A 288 10.87 3.65 2.33
CA ILE A 288 10.18 2.81 3.31
C ILE A 288 9.08 3.68 3.92
N ALA A 289 7.83 3.26 3.80
CA ALA A 289 6.67 3.89 4.44
C ALA A 289 6.21 3.03 5.61
N ILE A 290 5.86 3.65 6.73
CA ILE A 290 5.59 2.98 8.01
C ILE A 290 4.40 3.63 8.68
N ILE A 291 3.45 2.85 9.19
CA ILE A 291 2.40 3.35 10.10
C ILE A 291 2.89 3.18 11.53
N PHE A 292 3.18 4.29 12.20
CA PHE A 292 3.62 4.25 13.58
C PHE A 292 3.41 5.60 14.28
N ASP A 293 3.48 5.59 15.61
CA ASP A 293 3.57 6.80 16.42
C ASP A 293 4.94 6.91 17.06
N ASN A 294 5.82 7.71 16.46
CA ASN A 294 7.13 8.04 17.02
C ASN A 294 7.17 9.48 17.56
N HIS A 295 6.00 10.07 17.84
CA HIS A 295 5.77 11.44 18.30
C HIS A 295 6.31 12.55 17.37
N MET A 296 6.60 12.27 16.10
CA MET A 296 6.99 13.31 15.13
C MET A 296 5.80 14.18 14.70
N ASP A 297 4.58 13.66 14.74
CA ASP A 297 3.36 14.47 14.67
C ASP A 297 2.95 14.89 16.10
N PRO A 298 3.13 16.17 16.49
CA PRO A 298 2.79 16.63 17.83
C PRO A 298 1.29 16.57 18.14
N PHE A 299 0.44 16.54 17.11
CA PHE A 299 -1.02 16.49 17.25
C PHE A 299 -1.52 15.06 17.47
N ALA A 300 -0.84 14.07 16.88
CA ALA A 300 -1.14 12.65 17.05
C ALA A 300 -0.34 11.96 18.18
N ALA A 301 0.73 12.60 18.68
CA ALA A 301 1.67 12.01 19.65
C ALA A 301 0.98 11.39 20.89
N GLY A 302 1.25 10.11 21.10
CA GLY A 302 0.70 9.29 22.18
C GLY A 302 -0.74 8.85 21.97
N TYR A 303 -1.30 9.01 20.76
CA TYR A 303 -2.73 8.79 20.54
C TYR A 303 -3.16 8.31 19.14
N GLY A 304 -2.50 8.74 18.06
CA GLY A 304 -2.92 8.45 16.69
C GLY A 304 -1.83 7.83 15.84
N LEU A 305 -2.25 7.09 14.82
CA LEU A 305 -1.36 6.49 13.83
C LEU A 305 -1.27 7.37 12.58
N TYR A 306 -0.05 7.56 12.07
CA TYR A 306 0.21 8.35 10.87
C TYR A 306 1.34 7.73 10.05
N PRO A 307 1.42 8.04 8.75
CA PRO A 307 2.51 7.57 7.90
C PRO A 307 3.82 8.30 8.24
N ILE A 308 4.89 7.52 8.29
CA ILE A 308 6.27 7.98 8.43
C ILE A 308 7.06 7.40 7.26
N VAL A 309 7.86 8.24 6.59
CA VAL A 309 8.66 7.84 5.44
C VAL A 309 10.16 7.95 5.72
N MET A 310 10.93 7.02 5.16
CA MET A 310 12.38 7.09 5.07
C MET A 310 12.78 6.99 3.59
N LYS A 311 13.69 7.85 3.14
CA LYS A 311 14.11 7.93 1.73
C LYS A 311 15.50 7.34 1.53
N THR A 312 15.70 6.64 0.42
CA THR A 312 17.02 6.30 -0.12
C THR A 312 17.22 6.99 -1.48
N THR A 313 18.47 7.33 -1.80
CA THR A 313 18.89 7.86 -3.11
C THR A 313 20.07 7.06 -3.68
N ASP A 314 20.37 5.91 -3.10
CA ASP A 314 21.48 5.02 -3.48
C ASP A 314 21.02 3.57 -3.68
N GLY A 315 19.75 3.38 -4.03
CA GLY A 315 19.15 2.08 -4.30
C GLY A 315 18.97 1.20 -3.08
N GLY A 316 18.81 1.79 -1.90
CA GLY A 316 18.52 1.08 -0.65
C GLY A 316 19.76 0.61 0.11
N LEU A 317 20.93 1.16 -0.21
CA LEU A 317 22.17 0.91 0.54
C LEU A 317 22.21 1.73 1.83
N THR A 318 21.70 2.97 1.79
CA THR A 318 21.51 3.83 2.95
C THR A 318 20.12 4.46 2.96
N TRP A 319 19.64 4.79 4.17
CA TRP A 319 18.33 5.39 4.41
C TRP A 319 18.49 6.68 5.20
N GLY A 320 17.81 7.74 4.76
CA GLY A 320 17.75 9.03 5.42
C GLY A 320 16.88 9.02 6.68
N ASP A 321 16.84 10.15 7.38
CA ASP A 321 16.07 10.30 8.60
C ASP A 321 14.55 10.16 8.35
N PRO A 322 13.78 9.61 9.31
CA PRO A 322 12.35 9.46 9.18
C PRO A 322 11.63 10.82 9.19
N THR A 323 10.63 10.98 8.34
CA THR A 323 9.78 12.18 8.22
C THR A 323 8.31 11.80 8.31
N ALA A 324 7.52 12.53 9.11
CA ALA A 324 6.10 12.25 9.29
C ALA A 324 5.24 13.00 8.27
N ILE A 325 4.17 12.37 7.82
CA ILE A 325 3.10 13.02 7.06
C ILE A 325 2.05 13.52 8.04
N ILE A 326 2.02 14.85 8.26
CA ILE A 326 1.09 15.48 9.19
C ILE A 326 -0.29 15.58 8.53
N MET A 327 -1.22 14.72 8.95
CA MET A 327 -2.56 14.64 8.36
C MET A 327 -3.61 15.49 9.09
N SER A 328 -3.31 15.86 10.34
CA SER A 328 -4.31 16.38 11.28
C SER A 328 -3.92 17.72 11.88
N GLY A 329 -4.91 18.37 12.51
CA GLY A 329 -4.73 19.65 13.15
C GLY A 329 -4.61 20.81 12.15
N PRO A 330 -4.19 22.00 12.61
CA PRO A 330 -4.12 23.20 11.79
C PRO A 330 -3.19 23.09 10.57
N ASP A 331 -2.16 22.24 10.67
CA ASP A 331 -1.17 22.02 9.61
C ASP A 331 -1.50 20.77 8.74
N GLY A 332 -2.62 20.09 9.03
CA GLY A 332 -3.10 18.94 8.25
C GLY A 332 -3.84 19.33 6.97
N PHE A 333 -4.06 18.36 6.09
CA PHE A 333 -4.68 18.56 4.78
C PHE A 333 -6.16 18.91 4.87
N ASP A 334 -6.61 19.89 4.08
CA ASP A 334 -8.02 20.25 4.01
C ASP A 334 -8.86 19.09 3.44
N GLU A 335 -8.32 18.34 2.49
CA GLU A 335 -8.97 17.14 1.94
C GLU A 335 -9.27 16.10 3.03
N VAL A 336 -8.35 15.91 3.98
CA VAL A 336 -8.53 15.00 5.12
C VAL A 336 -9.49 15.59 6.16
N LYS A 337 -9.48 16.89 6.39
CA LYS A 337 -10.36 17.51 7.39
C LYS A 337 -11.82 17.55 6.92
N TYR A 338 -12.04 17.69 5.61
CA TYR A 338 -13.35 17.99 5.02
C TYR A 338 -13.92 16.86 4.14
N TYR A 339 -13.40 15.62 4.18
CA TYR A 339 -14.00 14.52 3.40
C TYR A 339 -15.42 14.18 3.86
N LEU A 340 -15.67 14.15 5.17
CA LEU A 340 -17.03 13.95 5.70
C LEU A 340 -17.90 15.15 5.38
N THR A 341 -19.12 14.91 4.91
CA THR A 341 -20.15 15.94 4.76
C THR A 341 -20.47 16.59 6.11
N ASP A 342 -21.07 17.78 6.10
CA ASP A 342 -21.47 18.45 7.34
C ASP A 342 -22.52 17.64 8.13
N GLU A 343 -23.39 16.91 7.44
CA GLU A 343 -24.37 16.02 8.07
C GLU A 343 -23.69 14.85 8.80
N GLN A 344 -22.78 14.14 8.13
CA GLN A 344 -21.99 13.07 8.75
C GLN A 344 -21.12 13.61 9.90
N TRP A 345 -20.56 14.80 9.74
CA TRP A 345 -19.78 15.44 10.79
C TRP A 345 -20.64 15.73 12.01
N GLU A 346 -21.82 16.32 11.85
CA GLU A 346 -22.74 16.57 12.95
C GLU A 346 -23.24 15.27 13.61
N GLU A 347 -23.40 14.19 12.86
CA GLU A 347 -23.82 12.88 13.37
C GLU A 347 -22.78 12.27 14.32
N LEU A 348 -21.48 12.41 14.01
CA LEU A 348 -20.39 11.86 14.82
C LEU A 348 -20.38 12.36 16.27
N TRP A 349 -20.88 13.56 16.52
CA TRP A 349 -20.68 14.26 17.79
C TRP A 349 -21.98 14.53 18.53
N VAL A 350 -21.93 14.44 19.86
CA VAL A 350 -22.96 15.04 20.71
C VAL A 350 -22.89 16.56 20.53
N PRO A 351 -23.95 17.24 20.06
CA PRO A 351 -23.87 18.67 19.74
C PRO A 351 -23.38 19.54 20.90
N PRO A 352 -22.53 20.56 20.63
CA PRO A 352 -22.07 20.98 19.31
C PRO A 352 -20.89 20.15 18.79
N ALA A 353 -20.84 19.93 17.47
CA ALA A 353 -19.68 19.34 16.83
C ALA A 353 -18.43 20.23 16.99
N PRO A 354 -17.24 19.65 17.20
CA PRO A 354 -15.97 20.37 17.21
C PRO A 354 -15.66 20.98 15.85
N HIS A 355 -14.77 21.97 15.86
CA HIS A 355 -14.11 22.42 14.64
C HIS A 355 -13.18 21.32 14.11
N ARG A 356 -13.16 21.10 12.79
CA ARG A 356 -12.38 20.01 12.15
C ARG A 356 -10.87 20.11 12.44
N ASP A 357 -10.30 21.32 12.48
CA ASP A 357 -8.88 21.52 12.90
C ASP A 357 -8.57 21.11 14.35
N SER A 358 -9.59 20.84 15.18
CA SER A 358 -9.42 20.43 16.58
C SER A 358 -9.56 18.92 16.77
N VAL A 359 -9.77 18.17 15.69
CA VAL A 359 -9.99 16.73 15.69
C VAL A 359 -8.82 16.02 15.04
N LEU A 360 -8.48 14.87 15.61
CA LEU A 360 -7.45 13.99 15.08
C LEU A 360 -8.07 13.03 14.07
N TYR A 361 -7.43 12.94 12.92
CA TYR A 361 -7.62 11.96 11.87
C TYR A 361 -6.40 11.05 11.85
N GLN A 362 -6.60 9.77 11.55
CA GLN A 362 -5.52 8.80 11.51
C GLN A 362 -5.71 7.81 10.37
N THR A 363 -4.62 7.12 10.05
CA THR A 363 -4.68 5.99 9.13
C THR A 363 -5.38 4.80 9.76
N ALA A 364 -5.90 3.94 8.91
CA ALA A 364 -6.18 2.56 9.23
C ALA A 364 -4.88 1.82 9.58
N PHE A 365 -4.98 0.51 9.74
CA PHE A 365 -3.89 -0.34 10.22
C PHE A 365 -3.02 -0.92 9.10
N GLU A 366 -3.12 -0.34 7.90
CA GLU A 366 -2.45 -0.80 6.69
C GLU A 366 -2.18 0.35 5.72
N LEU A 367 -1.08 0.23 4.98
CA LEU A 367 -0.79 1.08 3.83
C LEU A 367 -0.21 0.24 2.70
N ASP A 368 -0.23 0.81 1.50
CA ASP A 368 0.61 0.37 0.41
C ASP A 368 1.40 1.52 -0.21
N LEU A 369 2.46 1.21 -0.96
CA LEU A 369 3.43 2.19 -1.47
C LEU A 369 3.88 1.86 -2.89
N ALA A 370 3.89 2.88 -3.75
CA ALA A 370 4.63 2.86 -5.02
C ALA A 370 5.44 4.16 -5.19
N VAL A 371 6.36 4.16 -6.17
CA VAL A 371 7.17 5.33 -6.52
C VAL A 371 7.11 5.52 -8.04
N ASP A 372 6.80 6.74 -8.47
CA ASP A 372 6.64 7.06 -9.90
C ASP A 372 7.97 7.23 -10.65
N MET A 373 7.86 7.54 -11.95
CA MET A 373 8.99 7.80 -12.84
C MET A 373 9.91 8.95 -12.39
N ASN A 374 9.40 9.87 -11.57
CA ASN A 374 10.10 11.07 -11.10
C ASN A 374 10.70 10.89 -9.70
N GLY A 375 10.57 9.70 -9.12
CA GLY A 375 11.01 9.41 -7.76
C GLY A 375 10.06 9.93 -6.69
N ASN A 376 8.79 10.19 -7.01
CA ASN A 376 7.80 10.61 -6.03
C ASN A 376 7.05 9.42 -5.42
N PRO A 377 6.91 9.35 -4.09
CA PRO A 377 6.13 8.30 -3.41
C PRO A 377 4.63 8.55 -3.49
N TYR A 378 3.86 7.45 -3.59
CA TYR A 378 2.40 7.39 -3.52
C TYR A 378 2.01 6.35 -2.47
N ILE A 379 1.28 6.78 -1.44
CA ILE A 379 0.84 5.96 -0.32
C ILE A 379 -0.67 5.86 -0.34
N GLY A 380 -1.19 4.64 -0.47
CA GLY A 380 -2.63 4.35 -0.38
C GLY A 380 -2.99 3.86 1.02
N THR A 381 -4.03 4.42 1.64
CA THR A 381 -4.56 3.96 2.93
C THR A 381 -5.98 4.47 3.15
N THR A 382 -6.71 3.84 4.07
CA THR A 382 -7.98 4.36 4.58
C THR A 382 -7.73 5.35 5.72
N ILE A 383 -8.44 6.48 5.70
CA ILE A 383 -8.42 7.51 6.73
C ILE A 383 -9.77 7.57 7.43
N GLY A 384 -9.73 7.84 8.73
CA GLY A 384 -10.92 8.03 9.55
C GLY A 384 -10.63 8.97 10.72
N VAL A 385 -11.71 9.43 11.36
CA VAL A 385 -11.60 10.21 12.59
C VAL A 385 -11.07 9.31 13.71
N ALA A 386 -10.11 9.77 14.49
CA ALA A 386 -9.64 9.04 15.66
C ALA A 386 -10.70 9.06 16.77
N SER A 387 -10.90 7.92 17.43
CA SER A 387 -11.78 7.80 18.59
C SER A 387 -11.30 8.73 19.70
N VAL A 388 -12.20 9.50 20.33
CA VAL A 388 -11.83 10.37 21.47
C VAL A 388 -11.75 9.63 22.82
N THR A 389 -12.10 8.34 22.83
CA THR A 389 -12.11 7.51 24.06
C THR A 389 -11.03 6.45 24.07
N THR A 390 -10.55 6.03 22.90
CA THR A 390 -9.66 4.87 22.76
C THR A 390 -8.47 5.26 21.86
N PRO A 391 -7.25 5.40 22.42
CA PRO A 391 -6.04 5.66 21.63
C PRO A 391 -5.84 4.63 20.52
N TYR A 392 -5.25 5.04 19.40
CA TYR A 392 -4.90 4.21 18.24
C TYR A 392 -6.08 3.45 17.65
N SER A 393 -7.28 4.05 17.69
CA SER A 393 -8.50 3.43 17.16
C SER A 393 -9.33 4.38 16.29
N ILE A 394 -9.78 3.88 15.15
CA ILE A 394 -10.32 4.64 14.03
C ILE A 394 -11.85 4.51 13.95
N ILE A 395 -12.53 5.59 13.56
CA ILE A 395 -13.95 5.58 13.21
C ILE A 395 -14.02 5.54 11.68
N ALA A 396 -14.21 4.36 11.12
CA ALA A 396 -14.25 4.13 9.68
C ALA A 396 -15.52 3.41 9.20
N GLN A 397 -16.15 2.61 10.07
CA GLN A 397 -17.40 1.91 9.76
C GLN A 397 -18.55 2.88 9.44
N GLY A 398 -19.54 2.43 8.67
CA GLY A 398 -20.81 3.14 8.48
C GLY A 398 -20.69 4.40 7.63
N GLY A 399 -19.76 4.41 6.67
CA GLY A 399 -19.54 5.58 5.82
C GLY A 399 -18.67 6.67 6.45
N PHE A 400 -18.02 6.42 7.59
CA PHE A 400 -17.17 7.41 8.25
C PHE A 400 -15.69 7.34 7.84
N GLY A 401 -15.30 6.28 7.12
CA GLY A 401 -13.96 6.13 6.54
C GLY A 401 -13.90 6.57 5.08
N ALA A 402 -12.70 6.87 4.60
CA ALA A 402 -12.44 7.17 3.21
C ALA A 402 -11.07 6.66 2.75
N THR A 403 -11.00 6.15 1.52
CA THR A 403 -9.74 5.81 0.86
C THR A 403 -9.07 7.09 0.38
N PHE A 404 -7.78 7.23 0.71
CA PHE A 404 -6.93 8.35 0.32
C PHE A 404 -5.66 7.87 -0.35
N MET A 405 -5.15 8.71 -1.25
CA MET A 405 -3.78 8.65 -1.74
C MET A 405 -3.00 9.86 -1.22
N PHE A 406 -1.92 9.62 -0.48
CA PHE A 406 -0.94 10.65 -0.15
C PHE A 406 0.21 10.57 -1.13
N TYR A 407 0.61 11.70 -1.72
CA TYR A 407 1.69 11.70 -2.69
C TYR A 407 2.54 12.97 -2.58
N SER A 408 3.73 12.91 -3.16
CA SER A 408 4.62 14.06 -3.31
C SER A 408 4.77 14.44 -4.77
N THR A 409 5.21 15.66 -5.05
CA THR A 409 5.68 16.05 -6.40
C THR A 409 7.15 16.47 -6.42
N ASN A 410 7.79 16.46 -5.24
CA ASN A 410 9.17 16.86 -5.03
C ASN A 410 9.91 15.84 -4.16
N GLN A 411 9.76 14.56 -4.51
CA GLN A 411 10.49 13.44 -3.93
C GLN A 411 10.44 13.36 -2.40
N GLY A 412 9.27 13.64 -1.82
CA GLY A 412 8.99 13.48 -0.39
C GLY A 412 9.25 14.72 0.46
N ASP A 413 9.68 15.85 -0.12
CA ASP A 413 9.91 17.10 0.62
C ASP A 413 8.59 17.75 1.09
N THR A 414 7.55 17.69 0.25
CA THR A 414 6.18 18.12 0.56
C THR A 414 5.17 17.07 0.14
N TRP A 415 4.01 17.09 0.77
CA TRP A 415 2.95 16.10 0.59
C TRP A 415 1.64 16.75 0.17
N LYS A 416 0.83 15.98 -0.55
CA LYS A 416 -0.54 16.28 -0.96
C LYS A 416 -1.43 15.10 -0.58
N ALA A 417 -2.69 15.37 -0.32
CA ALA A 417 -3.70 14.35 -0.08
C ALA A 417 -4.74 14.38 -1.20
N GLN A 418 -5.02 13.22 -1.80
CA GLN A 418 -6.07 13.03 -2.79
C GLN A 418 -7.16 12.15 -2.16
N TYR A 419 -8.34 12.73 -1.99
CA TYR A 419 -9.55 11.97 -1.66
C TYR A 419 -9.93 11.09 -2.87
N VAL A 420 -10.14 9.79 -2.63
CA VAL A 420 -10.53 8.83 -3.66
C VAL A 420 -12.02 8.56 -3.56
N THR A 421 -12.45 8.02 -2.43
CA THR A 421 -13.86 7.72 -2.16
C THR A 421 -14.13 7.60 -0.67
N HIS A 422 -15.40 7.72 -0.28
CA HIS A 422 -15.88 7.19 0.99
C HIS A 422 -15.89 5.66 0.91
N ASN A 423 -15.49 5.02 2.00
CA ASN A 423 -15.73 3.61 2.21
C ASN A 423 -17.10 3.44 2.85
N LYS A 424 -17.94 2.55 2.33
CA LYS A 424 -19.24 2.21 2.93
C LYS A 424 -19.03 1.41 4.21
N THR A 425 -18.10 0.48 4.13
CA THR A 425 -17.71 -0.44 5.20
C THR A 425 -16.19 -0.38 5.39
N PHE A 426 -15.69 -0.93 6.48
CA PHE A 426 -14.26 -0.92 6.77
C PHE A 426 -13.74 -2.33 7.02
N ARG A 427 -14.20 -2.95 8.12
CA ARG A 427 -13.75 -4.27 8.55
C ARG A 427 -14.79 -5.36 8.31
N GLY A 428 -14.34 -6.49 7.77
CA GLY A 428 -15.06 -7.76 7.69
C GLY A 428 -14.46 -8.79 8.66
N THR A 429 -15.29 -9.66 9.22
CA THR A 429 -14.84 -10.77 10.08
C THR A 429 -15.36 -12.11 9.56
N PHE A 430 -14.45 -13.06 9.38
CA PHE A 430 -14.69 -14.40 8.82
C PHE A 430 -14.14 -15.46 9.78
N GLY A 431 -15.00 -16.00 10.65
CA GLY A 431 -14.55 -16.87 11.73
C GLY A 431 -13.63 -16.13 12.70
N GLU A 432 -12.37 -16.56 12.80
CA GLU A 432 -11.35 -15.96 13.69
C GLU A 432 -10.44 -14.94 12.97
N ILE A 433 -10.58 -14.77 11.66
CA ILE A 433 -9.80 -13.80 10.89
C ILE A 433 -10.65 -12.59 10.53
N SER A 434 -10.00 -11.45 10.35
CA SER A 434 -10.61 -10.21 9.90
C SER A 434 -9.82 -9.59 8.75
N GLU A 435 -10.46 -8.67 8.07
CA GLU A 435 -9.91 -7.93 6.95
C GLU A 435 -10.45 -6.50 6.96
N ASP A 436 -9.54 -5.54 6.85
CA ASP A 436 -9.87 -4.13 6.64
C ASP A 436 -10.06 -3.85 5.14
N SER A 437 -10.24 -2.59 4.74
CA SER A 437 -10.46 -2.24 3.32
C SER A 437 -9.27 -2.58 2.40
N ARG A 438 -8.10 -2.94 2.93
CA ARG A 438 -6.95 -3.48 2.20
C ARG A 438 -6.54 -2.68 0.97
N THR A 439 -6.30 -1.39 1.18
CA THR A 439 -5.86 -0.51 0.08
C THR A 439 -4.49 -0.94 -0.43
N GLN A 440 -4.36 -1.07 -1.76
CA GLN A 440 -3.12 -1.42 -2.43
C GLN A 440 -2.79 -0.44 -3.55
N VAL A 441 -1.50 -0.24 -3.78
CA VAL A 441 -0.96 0.70 -4.77
C VAL A 441 -0.29 -0.08 -5.89
N ILE A 442 -0.74 0.16 -7.10
CA ILE A 442 -0.22 -0.42 -8.34
C ILE A 442 0.44 0.70 -9.14
N VAL A 443 1.52 0.39 -9.87
CA VAL A 443 2.18 1.34 -10.77
C VAL A 443 2.45 0.70 -12.13
N THR A 444 2.49 1.46 -13.21
CA THR A 444 3.05 0.94 -14.47
C THR A 444 4.56 0.74 -14.32
N GLN A 445 5.15 -0.19 -15.08
CA GLN A 445 6.58 -0.49 -14.94
C GLN A 445 7.50 0.70 -15.30
N ASP A 446 6.99 1.66 -16.09
CA ASP A 446 7.66 2.93 -16.40
C ASP A 446 7.37 4.05 -15.38
N GLY A 447 6.50 3.82 -14.40
CA GLY A 447 6.14 4.80 -13.38
C GLY A 447 5.22 5.92 -13.86
N SER A 448 4.54 5.79 -15.01
CA SER A 448 3.69 6.84 -15.59
C SER A 448 2.26 6.90 -15.08
N LYS A 449 1.72 5.79 -14.60
CA LYS A 449 0.39 5.71 -13.99
C LYS A 449 0.48 5.03 -12.63
N VAL A 450 -0.33 5.51 -11.70
CA VAL A 450 -0.53 4.91 -10.38
C VAL A 450 -1.99 4.52 -10.28
N PHE A 451 -2.29 3.36 -9.69
CA PHE A 451 -3.64 2.90 -9.44
C PHE A 451 -3.78 2.50 -7.99
N LEU A 452 -5.01 2.57 -7.50
CA LEU A 452 -5.39 2.00 -6.21
C LEU A 452 -6.41 0.90 -6.41
N SER A 453 -6.36 -0.11 -5.57
CA SER A 453 -7.46 -1.05 -5.35
C SER A 453 -7.75 -1.18 -3.87
N TRP A 454 -9.01 -1.43 -3.51
CA TRP A 454 -9.43 -1.69 -2.14
C TRP A 454 -10.68 -2.57 -2.12
N LEU A 455 -10.99 -3.09 -0.94
CA LEU A 455 -12.16 -3.89 -0.64
C LEU A 455 -13.20 -3.03 0.06
N ASP A 456 -14.43 -3.10 -0.43
CA ASP A 456 -15.58 -2.47 0.22
C ASP A 456 -16.85 -3.28 -0.07
N THR A 457 -17.74 -3.36 0.91
CA THR A 457 -19.06 -3.95 0.75
C THR A 457 -20.06 -2.83 0.48
N ASP A 458 -20.32 -2.55 -0.80
CA ASP A 458 -21.33 -1.57 -1.22
C ASP A 458 -22.68 -2.26 -1.50
N PHE A 459 -23.30 -2.80 -0.44
CA PHE A 459 -24.61 -3.44 -0.51
C PHE A 459 -25.57 -2.84 0.54
N GLU A 460 -26.77 -2.46 0.09
CA GLU A 460 -27.74 -1.77 0.95
C GLU A 460 -28.11 -2.61 2.18
N GLY A 461 -28.02 -2.01 3.36
CA GLY A 461 -28.36 -2.64 4.64
C GLY A 461 -27.25 -3.49 5.25
N VAL A 462 -26.01 -3.34 4.78
CA VAL A 462 -24.83 -4.03 5.31
C VAL A 462 -23.84 -3.00 5.86
N ASP A 463 -23.49 -3.15 7.14
CA ASP A 463 -22.66 -2.17 7.87
C ASP A 463 -21.19 -2.63 8.03
N ASP A 464 -20.89 -3.91 7.73
CA ASP A 464 -19.57 -4.53 7.85
C ASP A 464 -19.04 -4.99 6.48
N ASN A 465 -17.72 -5.06 6.33
CA ASN A 465 -17.08 -5.43 5.06
C ASN A 465 -17.08 -6.97 4.82
N ILE A 466 -18.23 -7.62 5.04
CA ILE A 466 -18.37 -9.09 5.05
C ILE A 466 -18.73 -9.69 3.69
N MET A 467 -18.99 -8.86 2.68
CA MET A 467 -19.28 -9.27 1.31
C MET A 467 -18.49 -8.39 0.35
N PRO A 468 -17.14 -8.41 0.45
CA PRO A 468 -16.31 -7.40 -0.20
C PRO A 468 -16.35 -7.54 -1.72
N ASP A 469 -16.43 -6.40 -2.38
CA ASP A 469 -16.10 -6.20 -3.78
C ASP A 469 -14.69 -5.62 -3.91
N ILE A 470 -14.04 -5.84 -5.06
CA ILE A 470 -12.81 -5.13 -5.40
C ILE A 470 -13.18 -3.86 -6.14
N HIS A 471 -12.74 -2.73 -5.62
CA HIS A 471 -12.83 -1.43 -6.25
C HIS A 471 -11.46 -1.00 -6.78
N ALA A 472 -11.46 -0.13 -7.79
CA ALA A 472 -10.25 0.42 -8.38
C ALA A 472 -10.40 1.88 -8.81
N TRP A 473 -9.26 2.58 -8.88
CA TRP A 473 -9.14 3.97 -9.29
C TRP A 473 -7.75 4.25 -9.88
N GLY A 474 -7.64 5.10 -10.89
CA GLY A 474 -6.37 5.44 -11.55
C GLY A 474 -5.99 6.92 -11.43
N PHE A 475 -4.69 7.18 -11.39
CA PHE A 475 -4.05 8.49 -11.39
C PHE A 475 -2.94 8.58 -12.45
N ASP A 476 -2.99 9.62 -13.27
CA ASP A 476 -1.94 9.95 -14.23
C ASP A 476 -0.90 10.85 -13.57
N VAL A 477 0.35 10.39 -13.51
CA VAL A 477 1.45 11.08 -12.83
C VAL A 477 1.75 12.43 -13.50
N MET A 478 1.68 12.48 -14.82
CA MET A 478 2.05 13.66 -15.60
C MET A 478 0.94 14.70 -15.55
N THR A 479 -0.29 14.33 -15.91
CA THR A 479 -1.40 15.28 -16.00
C THR A 479 -2.08 15.54 -14.67
N ARG A 480 -1.82 14.71 -13.65
CA ARG A 480 -2.48 14.73 -12.33
C ARG A 480 -4.01 14.55 -12.42
N LYS A 481 -4.45 13.96 -13.53
CA LYS A 481 -5.85 13.58 -13.73
C LYS A 481 -6.08 12.20 -13.17
N TYR A 482 -7.32 11.92 -12.87
CA TYR A 482 -7.71 10.63 -12.34
C TYR A 482 -9.03 10.15 -12.93
N THR A 483 -9.30 8.86 -12.74
CA THR A 483 -10.49 8.18 -13.25
C THR A 483 -11.66 8.30 -12.29
N GLU A 484 -12.84 7.84 -12.71
CA GLU A 484 -13.87 7.50 -11.73
C GLU A 484 -13.45 6.28 -10.90
N VAL A 485 -14.26 5.95 -9.90
CA VAL A 485 -14.10 4.73 -9.12
C VAL A 485 -14.89 3.61 -9.80
N TYR A 486 -14.22 2.50 -10.07
CA TYR A 486 -14.81 1.30 -10.64
C TYR A 486 -15.07 0.27 -9.55
N ASN A 487 -16.26 -0.34 -9.52
CA ASN A 487 -16.45 -1.62 -8.83
C ASN A 487 -16.08 -2.73 -9.83
N VAL A 488 -14.85 -3.24 -9.72
CA VAL A 488 -14.24 -4.19 -10.66
C VAL A 488 -15.01 -5.50 -10.68
N THR A 489 -15.47 -5.95 -9.52
CA THR A 489 -16.12 -7.25 -9.37
C THR A 489 -17.62 -7.19 -9.61
N TYR A 490 -18.19 -6.02 -9.88
CA TYR A 490 -19.63 -5.86 -10.10
C TYR A 490 -20.16 -6.84 -11.14
N LEU A 491 -21.15 -7.64 -10.75
CA LEU A 491 -21.79 -8.69 -11.57
C LEU A 491 -20.88 -9.83 -12.04
N SER A 492 -19.60 -9.86 -11.66
CA SER A 492 -18.69 -10.97 -11.96
C SER A 492 -18.82 -12.11 -10.94
N GLU A 493 -18.03 -13.17 -11.09
CA GLU A 493 -17.93 -14.22 -10.07
C GLU A 493 -17.52 -13.65 -8.70
N GLY A 494 -16.62 -12.67 -8.68
CA GLY A 494 -16.12 -12.04 -7.45
C GLY A 494 -17.08 -11.09 -6.75
N TRP A 495 -18.21 -10.73 -7.39
CA TRP A 495 -19.20 -9.83 -6.78
C TRP A 495 -19.69 -10.39 -5.45
N LEU A 496 -19.51 -9.63 -4.37
CA LEU A 496 -19.84 -9.95 -2.97
C LEU A 496 -19.04 -11.12 -2.35
N GLU A 497 -17.96 -11.55 -2.98
CA GLU A 497 -17.17 -12.74 -2.58
C GLU A 497 -15.65 -12.56 -2.77
N SER A 498 -15.14 -11.33 -2.86
CA SER A 498 -13.72 -11.04 -3.12
C SER A 498 -12.86 -10.93 -1.87
N TYR A 499 -12.89 -11.98 -1.04
CA TYR A 499 -12.17 -12.02 0.23
C TYR A 499 -10.65 -11.97 0.02
N MET A 500 -9.95 -11.20 0.85
CA MET A 500 -8.50 -11.01 0.80
C MET A 500 -7.98 -10.64 -0.57
N GLY A 501 -8.78 -9.86 -1.31
CA GLY A 501 -8.41 -9.33 -2.62
C GLY A 501 -7.05 -8.66 -2.56
N SER A 502 -6.18 -9.02 -3.49
CA SER A 502 -4.82 -8.52 -3.60
C SER A 502 -4.51 -8.10 -5.04
N ALA A 503 -3.75 -7.05 -5.21
CA ALA A 503 -3.29 -6.52 -6.48
C ALA A 503 -1.81 -6.80 -6.69
N SER A 504 -1.39 -6.73 -7.94
CA SER A 504 0.02 -6.72 -8.26
C SER A 504 0.64 -5.35 -8.04
N HIS A 505 1.93 -5.30 -7.70
CA HIS A 505 2.68 -4.04 -7.68
C HIS A 505 2.73 -3.37 -9.07
N TYR A 506 2.79 -4.18 -10.14
CA TYR A 506 2.83 -3.66 -11.50
C TYR A 506 1.54 -3.92 -12.29
N ALA A 507 1.12 -2.92 -13.06
CA ALA A 507 0.11 -3.08 -14.11
C ALA A 507 0.76 -3.53 -15.44
N PHE A 508 0.00 -4.25 -16.27
CA PHE A 508 0.39 -4.44 -17.67
C PHE A 508 0.04 -3.19 -18.48
N THR A 509 0.85 -2.87 -19.48
CA THR A 509 0.68 -1.71 -20.36
C THR A 509 0.74 -2.14 -21.81
N ASN A 510 -0.29 -1.80 -22.58
CA ASN A 510 -0.35 -2.04 -24.02
C ASN A 510 -0.87 -0.79 -24.75
N GLY A 511 0.06 0.09 -25.12
CA GLY A 511 -0.30 1.41 -25.65
C GLY A 511 -1.01 2.24 -24.58
N ASP A 512 -2.22 2.68 -24.90
CA ASP A 512 -3.04 3.56 -24.06
C ASP A 512 -3.96 2.79 -23.09
N THR A 513 -3.77 1.46 -22.97
CA THR A 513 -4.56 0.56 -22.12
C THR A 513 -3.70 -0.07 -21.03
N TYR A 514 -4.20 0.00 -19.80
CA TYR A 514 -3.57 -0.52 -18.59
C TYR A 514 -4.41 -1.65 -17.99
N THR A 515 -3.90 -2.88 -18.00
CA THR A 515 -4.58 -4.02 -17.35
C THR A 515 -4.09 -4.14 -15.92
N ILE A 516 -5.01 -4.14 -14.95
CA ILE A 516 -4.69 -4.18 -13.51
C ILE A 516 -4.83 -5.63 -13.00
N PRO A 517 -3.72 -6.32 -12.68
CA PRO A 517 -3.78 -7.70 -12.22
C PRO A 517 -4.30 -7.77 -10.79
N LEU A 518 -5.37 -8.52 -10.58
CA LEU A 518 -6.04 -8.68 -9.28
C LEU A 518 -6.29 -10.17 -9.00
N VAL A 519 -6.17 -10.55 -7.74
CA VAL A 519 -6.46 -11.90 -7.24
C VAL A 519 -7.31 -11.80 -5.98
N TYR A 520 -8.15 -12.78 -5.70
CA TYR A 520 -8.84 -12.92 -4.41
C TYR A 520 -8.97 -14.40 -4.04
N GLN A 521 -9.37 -14.70 -2.81
CA GLN A 521 -9.63 -16.06 -2.38
C GLN A 521 -11.11 -16.25 -2.05
N THR A 522 -11.60 -17.47 -2.23
CA THR A 522 -12.92 -17.86 -1.70
C THR A 522 -12.82 -18.13 -0.21
N ILE A 523 -13.93 -17.99 0.54
CA ILE A 523 -14.05 -18.53 1.89
C ILE A 523 -15.33 -19.38 1.92
N PRO A 524 -15.26 -20.67 1.53
CA PRO A 524 -16.44 -21.51 1.42
C PRO A 524 -17.19 -21.62 2.74
N GLY A 525 -18.43 -21.13 2.73
CA GLY A 525 -19.26 -21.05 3.93
C GLY A 525 -18.71 -20.11 5.00
N GLY A 526 -17.90 -19.09 4.67
CA GLY A 526 -17.42 -18.10 5.66
C GLY A 526 -16.53 -18.65 6.78
N ASP A 527 -16.12 -19.92 6.71
CA ASP A 527 -15.23 -20.55 7.68
C ASP A 527 -13.79 -20.57 7.14
N PRO A 528 -12.87 -19.84 7.77
CA PRO A 528 -11.49 -19.68 7.29
C PRO A 528 -10.66 -20.97 7.40
N LEU A 529 -11.15 -22.01 8.08
CA LEU A 529 -10.48 -23.32 8.18
C LEU A 529 -10.72 -24.20 6.95
N ASN A 530 -11.72 -23.89 6.14
CA ASN A 530 -12.00 -24.65 4.92
C ASN A 530 -10.96 -24.34 3.84
N PRO A 531 -10.65 -25.31 2.96
CA PRO A 531 -9.84 -25.05 1.78
C PRO A 531 -10.41 -23.91 0.94
N VAL A 532 -9.51 -23.10 0.40
CA VAL A 532 -9.86 -21.93 -0.41
C VAL A 532 -9.35 -22.13 -1.83
N ASP A 533 -10.10 -21.62 -2.79
CA ASP A 533 -9.67 -21.48 -4.17
C ASP A 533 -9.23 -20.03 -4.40
N PHE A 534 -8.18 -19.84 -5.18
CA PHE A 534 -7.74 -18.52 -5.61
C PHE A 534 -8.33 -18.18 -6.98
N LYS A 535 -8.66 -16.91 -7.16
CA LYS A 535 -9.40 -16.38 -8.32
C LYS A 535 -8.64 -15.19 -8.88
N TYR A 536 -8.25 -15.25 -10.15
CA TYR A 536 -7.55 -14.19 -10.85
C TYR A 536 -8.49 -13.45 -11.80
N ILE A 537 -8.44 -12.12 -11.77
CA ILE A 537 -9.19 -11.23 -12.68
C ILE A 537 -8.27 -10.87 -13.84
N VAL A 538 -8.70 -11.20 -15.06
CA VAL A 538 -7.81 -11.21 -16.24
C VAL A 538 -7.78 -9.87 -16.98
N ASP A 539 -8.92 -9.22 -17.10
CA ASP A 539 -9.19 -8.25 -18.17
C ASP A 539 -9.78 -6.93 -17.66
N PHE A 540 -9.64 -6.64 -16.36
CA PHE A 540 -9.96 -5.29 -15.87
C PHE A 540 -8.93 -4.30 -16.41
N THR A 541 -9.41 -3.34 -17.19
CA THR A 541 -8.58 -2.36 -17.88
C THR A 541 -9.04 -0.94 -17.59
N ILE A 542 -8.08 -0.01 -17.56
CA ILE A 542 -8.29 1.43 -17.55
C ILE A 542 -7.54 1.99 -18.76
N ASN A 543 -8.12 2.94 -19.48
CA ASN A 543 -7.52 3.56 -20.66
C ASN A 543 -7.14 5.00 -20.39
N ASP A 544 -6.22 5.58 -21.18
CA ASP A 544 -5.85 7.00 -21.06
C ASP A 544 -7.05 7.95 -21.15
N GLU A 545 -8.09 7.59 -21.90
CA GLU A 545 -9.31 8.40 -22.02
C GLU A 545 -10.16 8.45 -20.74
N ASP A 546 -9.92 7.56 -19.77
CA ASP A 546 -10.64 7.54 -18.51
C ASP A 546 -10.12 8.59 -17.51
N PHE A 547 -8.90 9.11 -17.71
CA PHE A 547 -8.27 10.09 -16.82
C PHE A 547 -8.77 11.50 -17.12
N ILE A 548 -10.00 11.81 -16.69
CA ILE A 548 -10.71 13.05 -17.01
C ILE A 548 -11.07 13.92 -15.81
N TYR A 549 -10.96 13.38 -14.58
CA TYR A 549 -11.27 14.11 -13.36
C TYR A 549 -10.02 14.72 -12.73
N GLY A 550 -10.23 15.69 -11.86
CA GLY A 550 -9.15 16.51 -11.30
C GLY A 550 -8.89 17.77 -12.13
N PRO A 551 -8.04 18.68 -11.65
CA PRO A 551 -7.65 19.83 -12.46
C PRO A 551 -6.93 19.36 -13.73
N ASP A 552 -7.19 20.02 -14.86
CA ASP A 552 -6.45 19.91 -16.13
C ASP A 552 -4.96 20.32 -16.01
N ASP A 553 -4.41 20.40 -14.79
CA ASP A 553 -3.26 21.22 -14.45
C ASP A 553 -2.10 20.37 -13.89
N PRO A 554 -1.30 19.70 -14.76
CA PRO A 554 0.13 19.81 -14.56
C PRO A 554 0.40 21.30 -14.55
N GLY A 555 0.66 21.87 -13.37
CA GLY A 555 0.40 23.28 -13.13
C GLY A 555 0.80 24.18 -14.29
N THR A 556 -0.10 25.11 -14.65
CA THR A 556 -0.11 25.76 -15.97
C THR A 556 1.31 26.12 -16.39
N PRO A 557 1.87 25.53 -17.47
CA PRO A 557 3.27 25.72 -17.81
C PRO A 557 3.63 27.21 -17.82
N GLY A 558 4.60 27.56 -16.98
CA GLY A 558 5.04 28.92 -16.75
C GLY A 558 4.37 29.68 -15.61
N ASP A 559 3.40 29.11 -14.89
CA ASP A 559 2.82 29.63 -13.63
C ASP A 559 3.73 29.26 -12.45
N ALA A 560 4.96 29.76 -12.49
CA ALA A 560 6.02 29.41 -11.56
C ALA A 560 5.75 29.86 -10.12
N ASN A 561 4.76 30.74 -9.88
CA ASN A 561 4.34 31.14 -8.53
C ASN A 561 3.03 30.46 -8.05
N GLY A 562 2.40 29.65 -8.91
CA GLY A 562 1.18 28.90 -8.61
C GLY A 562 -0.05 29.76 -8.35
N ASP A 563 -0.12 30.98 -8.92
CA ASP A 563 -1.25 31.90 -8.74
C ASP A 563 -2.38 31.68 -9.76
N GLY A 564 -2.21 30.72 -10.67
CA GLY A 564 -3.16 30.34 -11.71
C GLY A 564 -3.09 31.24 -12.95
N THR A 565 -2.12 32.15 -13.06
CA THR A 565 -1.98 33.09 -14.19
C THR A 565 -0.53 33.27 -14.63
N VAL A 566 -0.17 32.78 -15.81
CA VAL A 566 1.18 33.00 -16.39
C VAL A 566 1.42 34.47 -16.74
N ASN A 567 2.26 35.15 -15.97
CA ASN A 567 2.56 36.56 -16.12
C ASN A 567 4.02 36.91 -15.73
N VAL A 568 4.35 38.20 -15.72
CA VAL A 568 5.73 38.66 -15.43
C VAL A 568 6.20 38.30 -14.02
N SER A 569 5.28 38.07 -13.08
CA SER A 569 5.61 37.63 -11.72
C SER A 569 6.26 36.25 -11.72
N ASP A 570 5.86 35.37 -12.64
CA ASP A 570 6.45 34.05 -12.84
C ASP A 570 7.88 34.14 -13.40
N VAL A 571 8.10 35.06 -14.34
CA VAL A 571 9.45 35.36 -14.83
C VAL A 571 10.36 35.80 -13.67
N VAL A 572 9.86 36.65 -12.78
CA VAL A 572 10.64 37.17 -11.66
C VAL A 572 10.95 36.08 -10.65
N ILE A 573 9.99 35.21 -10.34
CA ILE A 573 10.18 34.13 -9.37
C ILE A 573 11.15 33.06 -9.91
N THR A 574 11.05 32.71 -11.20
CA THR A 574 11.98 31.78 -11.86
C THR A 574 13.40 32.34 -11.90
N ILE A 575 13.58 33.63 -12.21
CA ILE A 575 14.91 34.28 -12.13
C ILE A 575 15.43 34.27 -10.68
N SER A 576 14.56 34.55 -9.70
CA SER A 576 14.95 34.52 -8.28
C SER A 576 15.42 33.12 -7.85
N TYR A 577 14.78 32.06 -8.36
CA TYR A 577 15.20 30.68 -8.17
C TYR A 577 16.57 30.40 -8.83
N ILE A 578 16.76 30.78 -10.10
CA ILE A 578 18.05 30.65 -10.84
C ILE A 578 19.20 31.34 -10.10
N LEU A 579 18.93 32.46 -9.42
CA LEU A 579 19.92 33.20 -8.63
C LEU A 579 20.19 32.59 -7.25
N GLY A 580 19.55 31.47 -6.89
CA GLY A 580 19.73 30.76 -5.63
C GLY A 580 19.05 31.42 -4.43
N ASN A 581 18.04 32.28 -4.66
CA ASN A 581 17.38 33.03 -3.60
C ASN A 581 16.17 32.30 -2.97
N ASN A 582 15.87 31.05 -3.38
CA ASN A 582 14.75 30.21 -2.90
C ASN A 582 13.45 31.00 -2.64
N PRO A 583 12.81 31.52 -3.70
CA PRO A 583 11.62 32.34 -3.54
C PRO A 583 10.44 31.54 -2.95
N PRO A 584 9.63 32.15 -2.06
CA PRO A 584 8.45 31.49 -1.50
C PRO A 584 7.41 31.22 -2.59
N ASN A 585 6.75 30.06 -2.52
CA ASN A 585 5.73 29.59 -3.46
C ASN A 585 6.23 29.31 -4.88
N PHE A 586 7.52 29.01 -5.05
CA PHE A 586 8.02 28.55 -6.34
C PHE A 586 7.52 27.14 -6.64
N VAL A 587 6.80 26.97 -7.75
CA VAL A 587 6.34 25.67 -8.24
C VAL A 587 7.32 25.19 -9.29
N PHE A 588 8.16 24.21 -8.93
CA PHE A 588 9.26 23.75 -9.77
C PHE A 588 8.75 23.21 -11.11
N GLU A 589 7.68 22.42 -11.06
CA GLU A 589 7.10 21.73 -12.21
C GLU A 589 6.50 22.73 -13.21
N ASN A 590 5.96 23.84 -12.73
CA ASN A 590 5.42 24.89 -13.59
C ASN A 590 6.53 25.81 -14.12
N GLY A 591 7.59 25.97 -13.32
CA GLY A 591 8.77 26.75 -13.68
C GLY A 591 9.66 26.04 -14.69
N ASP A 592 9.64 24.72 -14.77
CA ASP A 592 10.36 23.88 -15.74
C ASP A 592 9.54 23.74 -17.03
N VAL A 593 9.48 24.83 -17.79
CA VAL A 593 8.57 24.95 -18.94
C VAL A 593 8.95 24.00 -20.08
N ASN A 594 10.22 23.58 -20.18
CA ASN A 594 10.67 22.65 -21.20
C ASN A 594 10.74 21.18 -20.72
N GLY A 595 10.50 20.91 -19.45
CA GLY A 595 10.43 19.57 -18.86
C GLY A 595 11.77 18.84 -18.83
N ASP A 596 12.89 19.58 -18.77
CA ASP A 596 14.24 18.99 -18.79
C ASP A 596 14.80 18.68 -17.38
N GLY A 597 14.02 18.98 -16.35
CA GLY A 597 14.37 18.78 -14.95
C GLY A 597 15.31 19.85 -14.38
N VAL A 598 15.59 20.94 -15.11
CA VAL A 598 16.56 21.97 -14.73
C VAL A 598 16.05 23.39 -14.99
N ILE A 599 15.68 24.11 -13.92
CA ILE A 599 15.30 25.53 -14.01
C ILE A 599 16.49 26.40 -14.44
N ASN A 600 16.42 26.95 -15.65
CA ASN A 600 17.43 27.82 -16.22
C ASN A 600 16.83 28.92 -17.12
N VAL A 601 17.70 29.63 -17.85
CA VAL A 601 17.27 30.76 -18.70
C VAL A 601 16.36 30.30 -19.85
N SER A 602 16.46 29.04 -20.28
CA SER A 602 15.56 28.42 -21.26
C SER A 602 14.11 28.48 -20.80
N ASP A 603 13.85 28.18 -19.53
CA ASP A 603 12.50 28.21 -18.96
C ASP A 603 11.96 29.62 -18.86
N VAL A 604 12.78 30.57 -18.44
CA VAL A 604 12.41 32.00 -18.43
C VAL A 604 11.99 32.46 -19.82
N VAL A 605 12.69 32.03 -20.87
CA VAL A 605 12.30 32.32 -22.26
C VAL A 605 10.98 31.62 -22.61
N GLY A 606 10.77 30.38 -22.15
CA GLY A 606 9.51 29.65 -22.26
C GLY A 606 8.33 30.42 -21.68
N ILE A 607 8.44 30.87 -20.42
CA ILE A 607 7.43 31.69 -19.73
C ILE A 607 7.14 32.98 -20.53
N VAL A 608 8.18 33.68 -20.98
CA VAL A 608 8.00 34.91 -21.79
C VAL A 608 7.26 34.63 -23.10
N ASN A 609 7.55 33.52 -23.77
CA ASN A 609 6.83 33.15 -25.00
C ASN A 609 5.35 32.87 -24.74
N ILE A 610 5.03 32.23 -23.61
CA ILE A 610 3.66 31.98 -23.17
C ILE A 610 2.93 33.31 -22.91
N ILE A 611 3.56 34.24 -22.19
CA ILE A 611 3.00 35.59 -21.93
C ILE A 611 2.73 36.36 -23.23
N LEU A 612 3.62 36.23 -24.21
CA LEU A 612 3.51 36.93 -25.49
C LEU A 612 2.53 36.27 -26.48
N GLY A 613 1.89 35.16 -26.10
CA GLY A 613 0.97 34.41 -26.96
C GLY A 613 1.66 33.73 -28.14
N GLY A 614 2.95 33.40 -28.00
CA GLY A 614 3.73 32.67 -28.99
C GLY A 614 3.32 31.20 -29.02
N LYS A 615 2.75 30.76 -30.15
CA LYS A 615 2.59 29.34 -30.46
C LYS A 615 3.93 28.65 -30.72
#